data_AF-G4RP58-F1
#
_entry.id   AF-G4RP58-F1
#
_cell.length_a   1.000
_cell.length_b   1.000
_cell.length_c   1.000
_cell.angle_alpha   90.00
_cell.angle_beta   90.00
_cell.angle_gamma   90.00
#
_symmetry.space_group_name_H-M   'P 1'
#
loop_
_entity.id
_entity.type
_entity.pdbx_description
1 polymer ?
#
loop_
_entity_poly.entity_id
_entity_poly.type
_entity_poly.pdbx_seq_one_letter_code
_entity_poly.pdbx_strand_id
1 'polypeptide(L)'
;MEQREGLQTVNAWIQAFNRIGKSENNYHSFELIKAGDSVNATLVIQGVDASGACLRGPYALASIVLAQGRVGLKLTAGDYERCAQGPNELVERRDPAQLDKLIDLGSDPELIKAVKSIKTEGDFIGLLEAALELAASA
;
A
#
# COMPACT_ATOMS: atom_id res chain seq x y z
N MET A 1 10.49 -4.90 22.12
CA MET A 1 9.48 -5.87 21.61
C MET A 1 8.88 -5.33 20.31
N GLU A 2 8.65 -4.01 20.25
CA GLU A 2 8.14 -3.24 19.09
C GLU A 2 8.98 -3.39 17.81
N GLN A 3 10.32 -3.27 17.89
CA GLN A 3 11.23 -3.53 16.76
C GLN A 3 11.02 -4.87 16.03
N ARG A 4 10.53 -5.90 16.72
CA ARG A 4 10.24 -7.19 16.07
C ARG A 4 8.91 -7.17 15.32
N GLU A 5 7.95 -6.36 15.75
CA GLU A 5 6.65 -6.22 15.12
C GLU A 5 6.72 -5.39 13.83
N GLY A 6 7.50 -4.30 13.82
CA GLY A 6 7.76 -3.50 12.62
C GLY A 6 8.40 -4.32 11.50
N LEU A 7 9.49 -5.03 11.82
CA LEU A 7 10.17 -5.93 10.88
C LEU A 7 9.27 -7.06 10.36
N GLN A 8 8.46 -7.68 11.23
CA GLN A 8 7.52 -8.73 10.81
C GLN A 8 6.45 -8.19 9.85
N THR A 9 5.92 -7.00 10.14
CA THR A 9 4.92 -6.32 9.32
C THR A 9 5.48 -6.00 7.93
N VAL A 10 6.67 -5.41 7.87
CA VAL A 10 7.35 -5.08 6.60
C VAL A 10 7.64 -6.35 5.80
N ASN A 11 8.17 -7.40 6.42
CA ASN A 11 8.46 -8.66 5.75
C ASN A 11 7.20 -9.34 5.20
N ALA A 12 6.11 -9.35 5.96
CA ALA A 12 4.83 -9.91 5.51
C ALA A 12 4.30 -9.17 4.28
N TRP A 13 4.38 -7.83 4.28
CA TRP A 13 3.98 -7.03 3.14
C TRP A 13 4.87 -7.26 1.91
N ILE A 14 6.21 -7.29 2.07
CA ILE A 14 7.16 -7.55 0.98
C ILE A 14 6.91 -8.93 0.37
N GLN A 15 6.63 -9.95 1.19
CA GLN A 15 6.29 -11.29 0.71
C GLN A 15 5.00 -11.28 -0.13
N ALA A 16 3.96 -10.59 0.32
CA ALA A 16 2.71 -10.44 -0.43
C ALA A 16 2.95 -9.69 -1.75
N PHE A 17 3.62 -8.53 -1.71
CA PHE A 17 3.96 -7.72 -2.89
C PHE A 17 4.73 -8.54 -3.93
N ASN A 18 5.80 -9.23 -3.51
CA ASN A 18 6.63 -10.04 -4.41
C ASN A 18 5.90 -11.27 -4.96
N ARG A 19 5.00 -11.89 -4.18
CA ARG A 19 4.15 -12.98 -4.65
C ARG A 19 3.28 -12.52 -5.82
N ILE A 20 2.72 -11.31 -5.72
CA ILE A 20 1.86 -10.73 -6.75
C ILE A 20 2.67 -10.28 -7.96
N GLY A 21 3.77 -9.54 -7.74
CA GLY A 21 4.60 -8.98 -8.80
C GLY A 21 5.28 -10.02 -9.70
N LYS A 22 5.44 -11.26 -9.22
CA LYS A 22 5.95 -12.39 -10.02
C LYS A 22 4.88 -13.08 -10.89
N SER A 23 3.60 -12.76 -10.70
CA SER A 23 2.51 -13.29 -11.54
C SER A 23 2.49 -12.58 -12.88
N GLU A 24 2.30 -13.32 -13.98
CA GLU A 24 2.08 -12.75 -15.33
C GLU A 24 0.73 -12.01 -15.42
N ASN A 25 -0.22 -12.36 -14.56
CA ASN A 25 -1.53 -11.73 -14.45
C ASN A 25 -1.59 -10.88 -13.17
N ASN A 26 -1.03 -9.68 -13.25
CA ASN A 26 -1.13 -8.68 -12.19
C ASN A 26 -1.53 -7.32 -12.75
N TYR A 27 -2.08 -6.49 -11.87
CA TYR A 27 -2.42 -5.09 -12.13
C TYR A 27 -1.79 -4.26 -11.01
N HIS A 28 -1.19 -3.12 -11.36
CA HIS A 28 -0.77 -2.13 -10.38
C HIS A 28 -1.40 -0.77 -10.69
N SER A 29 -1.56 0.03 -9.65
CA SER A 29 -2.04 1.40 -9.75
C SER A 29 -1.36 2.26 -8.71
N PHE A 30 -1.12 3.51 -9.09
CA PHE A 30 -0.58 4.54 -8.22
C PHE A 30 -1.56 5.71 -8.14
N GLU A 31 -1.85 6.16 -6.93
CA GLU A 31 -2.69 7.32 -6.66
C GLU A 31 -1.92 8.33 -5.80
N LEU A 32 -2.02 9.61 -6.17
CA LEU A 32 -1.44 10.71 -5.41
C LEU A 32 -2.51 11.77 -5.17
N ILE A 33 -2.90 11.93 -3.91
CA ILE A 33 -3.84 12.96 -3.47
C ILE A 33 -3.06 13.98 -2.63
N LYS A 34 -3.19 15.26 -3.00
CA LYS A 34 -2.64 16.39 -2.23
C LYS A 34 -3.75 17.35 -1.88
N ALA A 35 -3.86 17.72 -0.60
CA ALA A 35 -4.86 18.68 -0.12
C ALA A 35 -4.25 19.59 0.95
N GLY A 36 -3.93 20.82 0.56
CA GLY A 36 -3.22 21.75 1.45
C GLY A 36 -1.85 21.20 1.84
N ASP A 37 -1.65 20.96 3.14
CA ASP A 37 -0.42 20.37 3.69
C ASP A 37 -0.44 18.83 3.76
N SER A 38 -1.55 18.18 3.43
CA SER A 38 -1.64 16.72 3.44
C SER A 38 -1.24 16.11 2.10
N VAL A 39 -0.62 14.93 2.18
CA VAL A 39 -0.27 14.10 1.04
C VAL A 39 -0.68 12.68 1.36
N ASN A 40 -1.33 12.01 0.42
CA ASN A 40 -1.53 10.57 0.45
C ASN A 40 -1.05 10.01 -0.89
N ALA A 41 0.04 9.27 -0.86
CA ALA A 41 0.58 8.57 -2.02
C ALA A 41 0.41 7.07 -1.79
N THR A 42 -0.32 6.40 -2.67
CA THR A 42 -0.70 5.00 -2.51
C THR A 42 -0.32 4.19 -3.75
N LEU A 43 0.41 3.11 -3.53
CA LEU A 43 0.66 2.07 -4.52
C LEU A 43 -0.16 0.83 -4.17
N VAL A 44 -0.86 0.28 -5.15
CA VAL A 44 -1.59 -0.97 -5.04
C VAL A 44 -1.09 -1.92 -6.12
N ILE A 45 -0.83 -3.16 -5.74
CA ILE A 45 -0.63 -4.27 -6.66
C ILE A 45 -1.66 -5.37 -6.37
N GLN A 46 -2.24 -5.94 -7.43
CA GLN A 46 -3.30 -6.94 -7.37
C GLN A 46 -2.97 -8.08 -8.31
N GLY A 47 -3.12 -9.33 -7.84
CA GLY A 47 -3.19 -10.49 -8.69
C GLY A 47 -4.58 -10.57 -9.31
N VAL A 48 -4.68 -10.99 -10.57
CA VAL A 48 -5.96 -11.12 -11.26
C VAL A 48 -6.18 -12.58 -11.64
N ASP A 49 -7.10 -13.23 -10.93
CA ASP A 49 -7.63 -14.55 -11.27
C ASP A 49 -9.11 -14.39 -11.68
N ALA A 50 -9.45 -14.81 -12.89
CA ALA A 50 -10.81 -14.77 -13.38
C ALA A 50 -11.52 -16.08 -13.02
N SER A 51 -12.60 -16.00 -12.24
CA SER A 51 -13.42 -17.14 -11.87
C SER A 51 -14.89 -16.85 -12.15
N GLY A 52 -15.37 -17.32 -13.32
CA GLY A 52 -16.74 -17.06 -13.76
C GLY A 52 -17.01 -15.57 -13.99
N ALA A 53 -17.98 -15.00 -13.26
CA ALA A 53 -18.36 -13.58 -13.33
C ALA A 53 -17.62 -12.69 -12.31
N CYS A 54 -16.63 -13.24 -11.60
CA CYS A 54 -15.88 -12.55 -10.57
C CYS A 54 -14.39 -12.50 -10.93
N LEU A 55 -13.77 -11.35 -10.66
CA LEU A 55 -12.33 -11.20 -10.58
C LEU A 55 -11.92 -11.33 -9.12
N ARG A 56 -10.92 -12.12 -8.82
CA ARG A 56 -10.43 -12.29 -7.46
C ARG A 56 -8.92 -12.35 -7.44
N GLY A 57 -8.33 -12.17 -6.27
CA GLY A 57 -6.91 -12.44 -6.09
C GLY A 57 -6.31 -11.75 -4.89
N PRO A 58 -5.01 -11.97 -4.66
CA PRO A 58 -4.28 -11.26 -3.63
C PRO A 58 -4.09 -9.79 -3.99
N TYR A 59 -3.99 -8.94 -2.98
CA TYR A 59 -3.54 -7.56 -3.13
C TYR A 59 -2.52 -7.19 -2.05
N ALA A 60 -1.67 -6.23 -2.39
CA ALA A 60 -0.81 -5.53 -1.45
C ALA A 60 -0.88 -4.03 -1.74
N LEU A 61 -0.98 -3.24 -0.68
CA LEU A 61 -1.09 -1.78 -0.72
C LEU A 61 -0.06 -1.17 0.22
N ALA A 62 0.70 -0.20 -0.27
CA ALA A 62 1.50 0.69 0.56
C ALA A 62 1.04 2.12 0.36
N SER A 63 0.82 2.84 1.46
CA SER A 63 0.43 4.25 1.43
C SER A 63 1.30 5.06 2.38
N ILE A 64 1.94 6.10 1.85
CA ILE A 64 2.66 7.10 2.66
C ILE A 64 1.72 8.29 2.84
N VAL A 65 1.39 8.57 4.09
CA VAL A 65 0.42 9.60 4.48
C VAL A 65 1.14 10.68 5.27
N LEU A 66 1.10 11.91 4.79
CA LEU A 66 1.44 13.11 5.55
C LEU A 66 0.15 13.77 6.02
N ALA A 67 -0.05 13.81 7.33
CA ALA A 67 -1.16 14.51 7.96
C ALA A 67 -0.69 15.17 9.26
N GLN A 68 -1.11 16.42 9.50
CA GLN A 68 -0.78 17.16 10.73
C GLN A 68 0.73 17.21 11.03
N GLY A 69 1.57 17.26 9.99
CA GLY A 69 3.03 17.28 10.13
C GLY A 69 3.66 15.96 10.56
N ARG A 70 2.92 14.84 10.51
CA ARG A 70 3.46 13.50 10.76
C ARG A 70 3.33 12.62 9.53
N VAL A 71 4.33 11.76 9.33
CA VAL A 71 4.37 10.81 8.23
C VAL A 71 4.04 9.42 8.77
N GLY A 72 3.04 8.78 8.19
CA GLY A 72 2.68 7.41 8.45
C GLY A 72 2.89 6.53 7.22
N LEU A 73 3.30 5.29 7.44
CA LEU A 73 3.29 4.23 6.44
C LEU A 73 2.17 3.26 6.76
N LYS A 74 1.19 3.19 5.86
CA LYS A 74 0.15 2.15 5.90
C LYS A 74 0.54 1.00 4.98
N LEU A 75 0.61 -0.19 5.55
CA LEU A 75 0.83 -1.44 4.82
C LEU A 75 -0.42 -2.33 4.98
N THR A 76 -1.01 -2.71 3.86
CA THR A 76 -2.16 -3.61 3.84
C THR A 76 -1.90 -4.73 2.83
N ALA A 77 -2.31 -5.96 3.17
CA ALA A 77 -2.30 -7.09 2.26
C ALA A 77 -3.43 -8.06 2.59
N GLY A 78 -3.96 -8.73 1.58
CA GLY A 78 -5.05 -9.68 1.73
C GLY A 78 -5.55 -10.18 0.39
N ASP A 79 -6.80 -10.63 0.35
CA ASP A 79 -7.45 -11.09 -0.86
C ASP A 79 -8.69 -10.23 -1.15
N TYR A 80 -9.00 -10.06 -2.43
CA TYR A 80 -10.19 -9.35 -2.90
C TYR A 80 -11.01 -10.25 -3.82
N GLU A 81 -12.30 -9.96 -3.89
CA GLU A 81 -13.25 -10.52 -4.86
C GLU A 81 -14.12 -9.38 -5.39
N ARG A 82 -14.19 -9.25 -6.71
CA ARG A 82 -14.99 -8.26 -7.43
C ARG A 82 -15.89 -8.98 -8.40
N CYS A 83 -17.18 -9.04 -8.08
CA CYS A 83 -18.18 -9.71 -8.93
C CYS A 83 -19.03 -8.69 -9.68
N ALA A 84 -19.34 -8.99 -10.94
CA ALA A 84 -20.34 -8.24 -11.69
C ALA A 84 -21.74 -8.51 -11.08
N GLN A 85 -22.49 -7.46 -10.73
CA GLN A 85 -23.84 -7.59 -10.16
C GLN A 85 -24.95 -7.07 -11.10
N GLY A 86 -24.58 -6.48 -12.24
CA GLY A 86 -25.49 -5.94 -13.24
C GLY A 86 -24.72 -5.21 -14.34
N PRO A 87 -25.41 -4.57 -15.30
CA PRO A 87 -24.75 -3.70 -16.27
C PRO A 87 -24.08 -2.53 -15.53
N ASN A 88 -22.75 -2.50 -15.56
CA ASN A 88 -21.89 -1.49 -14.96
C ASN A 88 -21.80 -1.45 -13.41
N GLU A 89 -22.31 -2.46 -12.71
CA GLU A 89 -22.16 -2.55 -11.24
C GLU A 89 -21.11 -3.60 -10.86
N LEU A 90 -20.07 -3.14 -10.16
CA LEU A 90 -19.01 -3.97 -9.59
C LEU A 90 -19.06 -3.82 -8.06
N VAL A 91 -19.31 -4.91 -7.35
CA VAL A 91 -19.16 -4.95 -5.89
C VAL A 91 -17.80 -5.57 -5.61
N GLU A 92 -16.88 -4.77 -5.05
CA GLU A 92 -15.62 -5.26 -4.50
C GLU A 92 -15.82 -5.61 -3.03
N ARG A 93 -15.58 -6.87 -2.70
CA ARG A 93 -15.40 -7.36 -1.34
C ARG A 93 -13.92 -7.55 -1.11
N ARG A 94 -13.44 -7.03 0.01
CA ARG A 94 -12.12 -7.38 0.53
C ARG A 94 -12.35 -8.25 1.74
N ASP A 95 -11.75 -9.43 1.73
CA ASP A 95 -11.68 -10.21 2.96
C ASP A 95 -10.92 -9.40 4.02
N PRO A 96 -11.15 -9.65 5.32
CA PRO A 96 -10.38 -9.00 6.37
C PRO A 96 -8.89 -9.10 6.02
N ALA A 97 -8.24 -7.94 5.90
CA ALA A 97 -6.88 -7.90 5.41
C ALA A 97 -5.99 -8.72 6.36
N GLN A 98 -5.25 -9.68 5.80
CA GLN A 98 -4.28 -10.50 6.54
C GLN A 98 -3.21 -9.62 7.21
N LEU A 99 -2.99 -8.44 6.63
CA LEU A 99 -2.19 -7.37 7.18
C LEU A 99 -2.95 -6.04 6.99
N ASP A 100 -3.15 -5.28 8.06
CA ASP A 100 -3.57 -3.87 8.00
C ASP A 100 -2.90 -3.10 9.15
N LYS A 101 -1.80 -2.43 8.84
CA LYS A 101 -0.96 -1.74 9.84
C LYS A 101 -0.65 -0.32 9.38
N LEU A 102 -0.79 0.62 10.32
CA LEU A 102 -0.31 1.99 10.18
C LEU A 102 0.86 2.18 11.14
N ILE A 103 2.02 2.53 10.58
CA ILE A 103 3.27 2.74 11.32
C ILE A 103 3.58 4.22 11.28
N ASP A 104 3.77 4.83 12.44
CA ASP A 104 4.18 6.23 12.55
C ASP A 104 5.68 6.34 12.31
N LEU A 105 6.07 7.03 11.23
CA LEU A 105 7.47 7.29 10.89
C LEU A 105 7.98 8.59 11.53
N GLY A 106 7.11 9.30 12.26
CA GLY A 106 7.45 10.51 12.99
C GLY A 106 7.23 11.80 12.20
N SER A 107 7.95 12.84 12.62
CA SER A 107 7.79 14.22 12.13
C SER A 107 9.11 14.83 11.67
N ASP A 108 10.03 14.01 11.15
CA ASP A 108 11.30 14.47 10.63
C ASP A 108 11.08 15.47 9.47
N PRO A 109 11.63 16.70 9.53
CA PRO A 109 11.46 17.70 8.48
C PRO A 109 11.95 17.27 7.09
N GLU A 110 13.02 16.47 7.00
CA GLU A 110 13.54 15.94 5.74
C GLU A 110 12.57 14.92 5.15
N LEU A 111 12.03 14.02 5.97
CA LEU A 111 11.02 13.05 5.55
C LEU A 111 9.74 13.75 5.09
N ILE A 112 9.26 14.74 5.85
CA ILE A 112 8.08 15.55 5.45
C ILE A 112 8.32 16.24 4.10
N LYS A 113 9.51 16.82 3.90
CA LYS A 113 9.88 17.46 2.63
C LYS A 113 9.93 16.45 1.49
N ALA A 114 10.49 15.25 1.72
CA ALA A 114 10.51 14.18 0.75
C ALA A 114 9.08 13.77 0.34
N VAL A 115 8.18 13.52 1.31
CA VAL A 115 6.78 13.19 1.02
C VAL A 115 6.08 14.30 0.23
N LYS A 116 6.25 15.57 0.61
CA LYS A 116 5.67 16.71 -0.13
C LYS A 116 6.19 16.79 -1.57
N SER A 117 7.41 16.34 -1.82
CA SER A 117 8.07 16.39 -3.12
C SER A 117 7.64 15.31 -4.11
N ILE A 118 6.93 14.25 -3.68
CA ILE A 118 6.42 13.19 -4.55
C ILE A 118 5.57 13.79 -5.67
N LYS A 119 5.90 13.51 -6.93
CA LYS A 119 5.10 13.90 -8.11
C LYS A 119 4.73 12.71 -8.99
N THR A 120 5.51 11.64 -8.90
CA THR A 120 5.40 10.46 -9.75
C THR A 120 5.41 9.19 -8.91
N GLU A 121 5.01 8.08 -9.53
CA GLU A 121 5.16 6.74 -8.94
C GLU A 121 6.65 6.43 -8.67
N GLY A 122 7.57 6.87 -9.54
CA GLY A 122 9.02 6.67 -9.34
C GLY A 122 9.54 7.37 -8.09
N ASP A 123 9.10 8.61 -7.82
CA ASP A 123 9.45 9.32 -6.58
C ASP A 123 8.91 8.58 -5.35
N PHE A 124 7.69 8.05 -5.45
CA PHE A 124 7.07 7.28 -4.38
C PHE A 124 7.82 5.99 -4.11
N ILE A 125 8.18 5.21 -5.14
CA ILE A 125 8.93 3.95 -4.98
C ILE A 125 10.27 4.22 -4.30
N GLY A 126 11.01 5.25 -4.74
CA GLY A 126 12.27 5.63 -4.09
C GLY A 126 12.10 6.01 -2.62
N LEU A 127 10.99 6.66 -2.25
CA LEU A 127 10.71 6.98 -0.85
C LEU A 127 10.19 5.77 -0.05
N LEU A 128 9.46 4.86 -0.70
CA LEU A 128 8.88 3.69 -0.06
C LEU A 128 9.96 2.77 0.51
N GLU A 129 11.08 2.59 -0.17
CA GLU A 129 12.22 1.82 0.33
C GLU A 129 12.70 2.37 1.70
N ALA A 130 12.97 3.68 1.77
CA ALA A 130 13.37 4.33 3.01
C ALA A 130 12.28 4.25 4.10
N ALA A 131 11.00 4.39 3.72
CA ALA A 131 9.88 4.26 4.64
C ALA A 131 9.77 2.84 5.23
N LEU A 132 10.03 1.80 4.43
CA LEU A 132 10.04 0.41 4.87
C LEU A 132 11.21 0.13 5.83
N GLU A 133 12.39 0.70 5.58
CA GLU A 133 13.55 0.58 6.49
C GLU A 133 13.30 1.23 7.85
N LEU A 134 12.71 2.43 7.85
CA LEU A 134 12.29 3.12 9.07
C LEU A 134 11.24 2.32 9.82
N ALA A 135 10.22 1.82 9.10
CA ALA A 135 9.16 1.00 9.67
C ALA A 135 9.67 -0.33 10.25
N ALA A 136 10.67 -0.95 9.62
CA ALA A 136 11.28 -2.19 10.13
C ALA A 136 12.07 -1.96 11.43
N SER A 137 12.48 -0.72 11.68
CA SER A 137 13.26 -0.30 12.86
C SER A 137 12.41 0.26 14.00
N ALA A 138 11.10 0.43 13.77
CA ALA A 138 10.12 0.90 14.75
C ALA A 138 9.62 -0.23 15.67
#